data_AF-A0A0M8UHT0-F1
#
_entry.id   AF-A0A0M8UHT0-F1
#
_cell.length_a   1.000
_cell.length_b   1.000
_cell.length_c   1.000
_cell.angle_alpha   90.00
_cell.angle_beta   90.00
_cell.angle_gamma   90.00
#
_symmetry.space_group_name_H-M   'P 1'
#
loop_
_entity.id
_entity.type
_entity.pdbx_description
1 polymer ?
#
loop_
_entity_poly.entity_id
_entity_poly.type
_entity_poly.pdbx_seq_one_letter_code
_entity_poly.pdbx_strand_id
1 'polypeptide(L)'
;MSMDAGATHVAFVDGGGSVANDWVSNGAWQGPAGIGGKARGDSPVVLNASADHAFFIDADGNVMNDWVSNGAWQGPSPIGGKARPGSPIATNAAGTLVAFVDTNG
;
A
#
# COMPACT_ATOMS: atom_id res chain seq x y z
N MET A 1 4.14 -8.03 -0.86
CA MET A 1 3.18 -8.14 0.25
C MET A 1 3.72 -7.39 1.47
N SER A 2 2.85 -6.86 2.31
CA SER A 2 3.15 -6.21 3.60
C SER A 2 2.25 -6.81 4.69
N MET A 3 2.69 -6.72 5.94
CA MET A 3 1.91 -7.04 7.13
C MET A 3 1.96 -5.84 8.08
N ASP A 4 0.89 -5.60 8.82
CA ASP A 4 0.86 -4.59 9.88
C ASP A 4 1.64 -5.04 11.13
N ALA A 5 1.82 -4.15 12.10
CA ALA A 5 2.55 -4.48 13.33
C ALA A 5 1.81 -5.52 14.20
N GLY A 6 0.48 -5.59 14.10
CA GLY A 6 -0.35 -6.54 14.84
C GLY A 6 -0.42 -7.93 14.23
N ALA A 7 0.13 -8.15 13.03
CA ALA A 7 -0.05 -9.38 12.25
C ALA A 7 -1.53 -9.74 12.04
N THR A 8 -2.37 -8.72 11.89
CA THR A 8 -3.82 -8.85 11.70
C THR A 8 -4.28 -8.42 10.31
N HIS A 9 -3.43 -7.72 9.56
CA HIS A 9 -3.70 -7.25 8.21
C HIS A 9 -2.52 -7.59 7.32
N VAL A 10 -2.81 -8.03 6.10
CA VAL A 10 -1.82 -8.12 5.03
C VAL A 10 -2.31 -7.37 3.81
N ALA A 11 -1.40 -6.75 3.09
CA ALA A 11 -1.68 -6.11 1.81
C ALA A 11 -0.76 -6.66 0.72
N PHE A 12 -1.29 -6.79 -0.48
CA PHE A 12 -0.57 -7.36 -1.62
C PHE A 12 -1.08 -6.79 -2.94
N VAL A 13 -0.29 -7.02 -3.99
CA VAL A 13 -0.67 -6.77 -5.37
C VAL A 13 -1.11 -8.11 -5.95
N ASP A 14 -2.33 -8.19 -6.48
CA ASP A 14 -2.85 -9.40 -7.12
C ASP A 14 -2.22 -9.63 -8.51
N GLY A 15 -2.50 -10.77 -9.13
CA GLY A 15 -1.97 -11.10 -10.46
C GLY A 15 -2.42 -10.16 -11.59
N GLY A 16 -3.44 -9.33 -11.35
CA GLY A 16 -3.93 -8.29 -12.25
C GLY A 16 -3.45 -6.88 -11.89
N GLY A 17 -2.52 -6.74 -10.94
CA GLY A 17 -1.98 -5.46 -10.50
C GLY A 17 -2.87 -4.67 -9.51
N SER A 18 -4.00 -5.22 -9.06
CA SER A 18 -4.85 -4.53 -8.07
C SER A 18 -4.20 -4.60 -6.69
N VAL A 19 -4.29 -3.52 -5.91
CA VAL A 19 -3.88 -3.53 -4.50
C VAL A 19 -5.05 -4.01 -3.65
N ALA A 20 -4.82 -5.06 -2.87
CA ALA A 20 -5.82 -5.71 -2.05
C ALA A 20 -5.30 -6.01 -0.65
N ASN A 21 -6.22 -6.24 0.30
CA ASN A 21 -5.90 -6.68 1.64
C ASN A 21 -6.75 -7.86 2.12
N ASP A 22 -6.16 -8.62 3.03
CA ASP A 22 -6.85 -9.56 3.91
C ASP A 22 -6.70 -9.07 5.35
N TRP A 23 -7.68 -9.37 6.21
CA TRP A 23 -7.65 -8.96 7.62
C TRP A 23 -8.29 -9.99 8.54
N VAL A 24 -7.89 -9.99 9.82
CA VAL A 24 -8.51 -10.84 10.85
C VAL A 24 -9.72 -10.13 11.45
N SER A 25 -10.86 -10.80 11.43
CA SER A 25 -12.07 -10.38 12.14
C SER A 25 -12.73 -11.59 12.79
N ASN A 26 -13.08 -11.48 14.08
CA ASN A 26 -13.66 -12.57 14.87
C ASN A 26 -12.86 -13.88 14.80
N GLY A 27 -11.52 -13.78 14.78
CA GLY A 27 -10.61 -14.94 14.76
C GLY A 27 -10.50 -15.65 13.40
N ALA A 28 -11.09 -15.09 12.33
CA ALA A 28 -10.98 -15.61 10.98
C ALA A 28 -10.41 -14.57 10.02
N TRP A 29 -9.64 -15.03 9.03
CA TRP A 29 -9.22 -14.20 7.91
C TRP A 29 -10.39 -13.86 7.00
N GLN A 30 -10.46 -12.60 6.60
CA GLN A 30 -11.41 -11.99 5.68
C GLN A 30 -10.63 -11.49 4.46
N GLY A 31 -11.32 -11.33 3.33
CA GLY A 31 -10.72 -10.86 2.09
C GLY A 31 -10.66 -11.94 0.99
N PRO A 32 -10.07 -11.61 -0.17
CA PRO A 32 -9.46 -10.31 -0.49
C PRO A 32 -10.48 -9.19 -0.68
N ALA A 33 -10.22 -8.02 -0.11
CA ALA A 33 -10.92 -6.78 -0.44
C ALA A 33 -9.98 -5.82 -1.16
N GLY A 34 -10.53 -5.02 -2.08
CA GLY A 34 -9.77 -3.99 -2.77
C GLY A 34 -9.45 -2.84 -1.82
N ILE A 35 -8.17 -2.46 -1.74
CA ILE A 35 -7.75 -1.19 -1.15
C ILE A 35 -8.09 -0.06 -2.14
N GLY A 36 -7.68 -0.24 -3.40
CA GLY A 36 -7.87 0.75 -4.47
C GLY A 36 -6.68 0.78 -5.42
N GLY A 37 -6.90 1.27 -6.64
CA GLY A 37 -5.83 1.51 -7.61
C GLY A 37 -5.21 0.28 -8.30
N LYS A 38 -4.22 0.58 -9.13
CA LYS A 38 -3.40 -0.39 -9.86
C LYS A 38 -1.93 -0.10 -9.64
N ALA A 39 -1.23 -1.07 -9.10
CA ALA A 39 0.21 -1.06 -8.94
C ALA A 39 0.91 -1.52 -10.22
N ARG A 40 2.11 -1.01 -10.48
CA ARG A 40 3.01 -1.59 -11.50
C ARG A 40 3.55 -2.95 -11.04
N GLY A 41 4.00 -3.76 -11.99
CA GLY A 41 4.33 -5.17 -11.74
C GLY A 41 5.44 -5.45 -10.72
N ASP A 42 6.35 -4.50 -10.52
CA ASP A 42 7.44 -4.56 -9.53
C ASP A 42 7.16 -3.72 -8.28
N SER A 43 5.96 -3.15 -8.14
CA SER A 43 5.64 -2.28 -7.03
C SER A 43 5.68 -3.05 -5.70
N PRO A 44 6.37 -2.52 -4.68
CA PRO A 44 6.08 -2.91 -3.31
C PRO A 44 4.67 -2.42 -2.92
N VAL A 45 4.15 -3.01 -1.85
CA VAL A 45 3.01 -2.50 -1.10
C VAL A 45 3.49 -2.43 0.35
N VAL A 46 3.17 -1.35 1.05
CA VAL A 46 3.59 -1.13 2.44
C VAL A 46 2.40 -0.60 3.25
N LEU A 47 2.11 -1.22 4.37
CA LEU A 47 1.15 -0.73 5.36
C LEU A 47 1.88 0.07 6.45
N ASN A 48 1.19 1.04 7.03
CA ASN A 48 1.61 1.58 8.33
C ASN A 48 1.27 0.60 9.47
N ALA A 49 1.64 0.94 10.71
CA ALA A 49 1.49 0.02 11.84
C ALA A 49 0.01 -0.29 12.17
N SER A 50 -0.90 0.64 11.88
CA SER A 50 -2.34 0.52 12.14
C SER A 50 -3.13 -0.09 10.97
N ALA A 51 -2.48 -0.39 9.84
CA ALA A 51 -3.11 -0.85 8.61
C ALA A 51 -4.19 0.10 8.03
N ASP A 52 -4.16 1.38 8.38
CA ASP A 52 -5.11 2.38 7.87
C ASP A 52 -4.54 3.24 6.74
N HIS A 53 -3.27 3.04 6.39
CA HIS A 53 -2.62 3.61 5.21
C HIS A 53 -1.89 2.51 4.43
N ALA A 54 -1.99 2.58 3.10
CA ALA A 54 -1.29 1.70 2.18
C ALA A 54 -0.55 2.51 1.12
N PHE A 55 0.73 2.22 0.94
CA PHE A 55 1.60 2.90 -0.02
C PHE A 55 2.07 1.93 -1.10
N PHE A 56 2.00 2.36 -2.35
CA PHE A 56 2.42 1.59 -3.52
C PHE A 56 2.85 2.51 -4.67
N ILE A 57 3.29 1.93 -5.78
CA ILE A 57 3.73 2.64 -6.98
C ILE A 57 2.79 2.25 -8.13
N ASP A 58 2.21 3.24 -8.81
CA ASP A 58 1.36 2.99 -9.97
C ASP A 58 2.16 2.71 -11.26
N ALA A 59 1.46 2.44 -12.36
CA ALA A 59 2.03 2.20 -13.68
C ALA A 59 2.93 3.34 -14.19
N ASP A 60 2.63 4.57 -13.79
CA ASP A 60 3.37 5.76 -14.20
C ASP A 60 4.56 6.06 -13.29
N GLY A 61 4.76 5.28 -12.23
CA GLY A 61 5.83 5.47 -11.25
C GLY A 61 5.48 6.46 -10.14
N ASN A 62 4.24 6.92 -10.03
CA ASN A 62 3.83 7.79 -8.92
C ASN A 62 3.77 6.97 -7.64
N VAL A 63 4.27 7.52 -6.54
CA VAL A 63 4.05 6.94 -5.21
C VAL A 63 2.65 7.36 -4.76
N MET A 64 1.84 6.35 -4.44
CA MET A 64 0.43 6.48 -4.12
C MET A 64 0.22 6.21 -2.64
N ASN A 65 -0.73 6.94 -2.04
CA ASN A 65 -1.27 6.67 -0.71
C ASN A 65 -2.78 6.39 -0.83
N ASP A 66 -3.21 5.28 -0.26
CA ASP A 66 -4.61 5.01 0.05
C ASP A 66 -4.79 4.98 1.57
N TRP A 67 -5.92 5.49 2.05
CA TRP A 67 -6.17 5.63 3.49
C TRP A 67 -7.60 5.28 3.85
N VAL A 68 -7.78 4.76 5.06
CA VAL A 68 -9.10 4.48 5.63
C VAL A 68 -9.66 5.73 6.28
N SER A 69 -10.89 6.10 5.90
CA SER A 69 -11.71 7.08 6.60
C SER A 69 -13.15 6.59 6.65
N ASN A 70 -13.79 6.70 7.81
CA ASN A 70 -15.15 6.21 8.04
C ASN A 70 -15.36 4.74 7.62
N GLY A 71 -14.35 3.89 7.84
CA GLY A 71 -14.40 2.45 7.54
C GLY A 71 -14.28 2.09 6.06
N ALA A 72 -13.95 3.04 5.19
CA ALA A 72 -13.72 2.81 3.76
C ALA A 72 -12.40 3.41 3.31
N TRP A 73 -11.75 2.75 2.35
CA TRP A 73 -10.62 3.30 1.60
C TRP A 73 -11.07 4.49 0.76
N GLN A 74 -10.24 5.53 0.69
CA GLN A 74 -10.60 6.84 0.11
C GLN A 74 -9.77 7.22 -1.12
N GLY A 75 -8.63 6.55 -1.31
CA GLY A 75 -7.66 6.83 -2.35
C GLY A 75 -7.81 5.90 -3.56
N PRO A 76 -6.70 5.65 -4.28
CA PRO A 76 -5.36 6.20 -4.02
C PRO A 76 -5.19 7.64 -4.50
N SER A 77 -4.32 8.41 -3.84
CA SER A 77 -3.86 9.74 -4.28
C SER A 77 -2.33 9.82 -4.33
N PRO A 78 -1.75 10.49 -5.33
CA PRO A 78 -0.29 10.63 -5.43
C PRO A 78 0.24 11.53 -4.31
N ILE A 79 1.35 11.13 -3.70
CA ILE A 79 2.02 11.91 -2.63
C ILE A 79 3.27 12.65 -3.14
N GLY A 80 3.50 12.63 -4.45
CA GLY A 80 4.58 13.34 -5.12
C GLY A 80 5.81 12.50 -5.44
N GLY A 81 6.60 12.98 -6.40
CA GLY A 81 7.78 12.32 -6.94
C GLY A 81 7.48 11.11 -7.83
N LYS A 82 8.52 10.60 -8.50
CA LYS A 82 8.45 9.44 -9.40
C LYS A 82 9.49 8.41 -8.98
N ALA A 83 9.03 7.23 -8.58
CA ALA A 83 9.88 6.15 -8.15
C ALA A 83 10.48 5.40 -9.35
N ARG A 84 11.80 5.18 -9.34
CA ARG A 84 12.48 4.39 -10.40
C ARG A 84 12.01 2.93 -10.40
N PRO A 85 12.17 2.17 -11.51
CA PRO A 85 11.98 0.72 -11.51
C PRO A 85 12.76 0.04 -10.37
N GLY A 86 12.14 -0.89 -9.68
CA GLY A 86 12.68 -1.61 -8.52
C GLY A 86 12.82 -0.76 -7.25
N SER A 87 12.28 0.46 -7.21
CA SER A 87 12.32 1.28 -6.00
C SER A 87 11.64 0.58 -4.82
N PRO A 88 12.27 0.53 -3.64
CA PRO A 88 11.57 0.20 -2.41
C PRO A 88 10.60 1.33 -2.04
N ILE A 89 9.68 1.02 -1.14
CA ILE A 89 8.93 1.99 -0.35
C ILE A 89 9.16 1.64 1.12
N ALA A 90 9.29 2.65 1.96
CA ALA A 90 9.22 2.51 3.41
C ALA A 90 8.33 3.61 4.00
N THR A 91 7.65 3.30 5.09
CA THR A 91 6.88 4.28 5.87
C THR A 91 7.20 4.15 7.36
N ASN A 92 6.94 5.20 8.13
CA ASN A 92 7.01 5.14 9.58
C ASN A 92 5.75 4.48 10.17
N ALA A 93 5.78 4.14 11.46
CA ALA A 93 4.64 3.49 12.12
C ALA A 93 3.32 4.28 11.98
N ALA A 94 3.39 5.61 11.97
CA ALA A 94 2.23 6.49 11.84
C ALA A 94 1.69 6.62 10.40
N GLY A 95 2.41 6.19 9.36
CA GLY A 95 2.01 6.42 7.97
C GLY A 95 2.14 7.89 7.52
N THR A 96 2.89 8.71 8.25
CA THR A 96 3.03 10.16 7.95
C THR A 96 4.27 10.51 7.15
N LEU A 97 5.23 9.58 7.06
CA LEU A 97 6.45 9.74 6.26
C LEU A 97 6.56 8.59 5.28
N VAL A 98 6.98 8.88 4.05
CA VAL A 98 7.23 7.88 3.02
C VAL A 98 8.59 8.15 2.40
N ALA A 99 9.40 7.10 2.27
CA ALA A 99 10.69 7.12 1.61
C ALA A 99 10.67 6.15 0.43
N PHE A 100 11.26 6.57 -0.69
CA PHE A 100 11.45 5.79 -1.90
C PHE A 100 12.69 6.32 -2.65
N VAL A 101 13.13 5.59 -3.68
CA VAL A 101 14.23 6.01 -4.54
C VAL A 101 13.63 6.56 -5.84
N ASP A 102 13.92 7.82 -6.14
CA ASP A 102 13.36 8.48 -7.32
C ASP A 102 14.09 8.07 -8.62
N THR A 103 13.64 8.60 -9.75
CA THR A 103 14.24 8.37 -11.08
C THR A 103 15.67 8.88 -11.23
N ASN A 104 16.14 9.75 -10.34
CA ASN A 104 17.47 10.34 -10.37
C ASN A 104 18.49 9.60 -9.50
N GLY A 105 18.02 8.75 -8.57
CA GLY A 105 18.85 7.87 -7.75
C GLY A 105 19.11 8.44 -6.37
#